data_AF-A0A850AG76-F1
#
_entry.id   AF-A0A850AG76-F1
#
_cell.length_a   1.000
_cell.length_b   1.000
_cell.length_c   1.000
_cell.angle_alpha   90.00
_cell.angle_beta   90.00
_cell.angle_gamma   90.00
#
_symmetry.space_group_name_H-M   'P 1'
#
loop_
_entity.id
_entity.type
_entity.pdbx_description
1 polymer ?
#
loop_
_entity_poly.entity_id
_entity_poly.type
_entity_poly.pdbx_seq_one_letter_code
_entity_poly.pdbx_strand_id
1 'polypeptide(L)'
;MRVFAFRKIMLLRPDVLGIAMGFLGEIFVFIITLAGITSGQRGAFIDLFEVLFIGYRVGLAGLIAGILWGFLYGYALGFGIAYFYVFLVKRKIDCEKKPLIDLDFEAGPVSIIQEGAGANPYTLAIVANPVIYIPAENRFEEDPAIRDEALFTKAALRCLKSIAENDLLRLPEISSRLKIVAVYDKNIAENDTHALCEAFERITNVIAPREDLNRVDSYLKDRGVTADVVFVISGSEELTRSSARFSEEAPDNLSGKEFQLSGHFAASPMLRRHPLTANLPGVAAISAWDDRLKTPMHEFAHAMSSVQNGAILDEYDDRIFSSLEFAVNKSSRGSATDPVPALFAKYGLTGEEPTPYYSDRQRRDKEANWTSYVPEKRSPHVSCTMDLAYYDDEFDRLIFDFMYDRIMAKMERSTA
;
A
#
# COMPACT_ATOMS: atom_id res chain seq x y z
N MET A 1 5.78 -8.26 12.86
CA MET A 1 4.44 -8.40 12.25
C MET A 1 4.39 -9.64 11.32
N ARG A 2 3.66 -10.70 11.68
CA ARG A 2 3.55 -11.94 10.86
C ARG A 2 2.41 -11.82 9.84
N VAL A 3 2.53 -10.91 8.89
CA VAL A 3 1.61 -10.79 7.73
C VAL A 3 2.31 -11.40 6.50
N PHE A 4 2.52 -12.72 6.55
CA PHE A 4 3.22 -13.46 5.49
C PHE A 4 2.45 -14.74 5.18
N ALA A 5 1.31 -14.64 4.48
CA ALA A 5 0.62 -15.84 4.01
C ALA A 5 -0.23 -15.70 2.73
N PHE A 6 -0.43 -14.51 2.14
CA PHE A 6 -1.46 -14.38 1.10
C PHE A 6 -1.01 -14.66 -0.35
N ARG A 7 0.24 -14.37 -0.73
CA ARG A 7 0.69 -14.61 -2.13
C ARG A 7 0.77 -16.11 -2.53
N LYS A 8 0.91 -17.03 -1.57
CA LYS A 8 0.94 -18.49 -1.85
C LYS A 8 -0.45 -19.11 -2.14
N ILE A 9 -1.54 -18.34 -2.02
CA ILE A 9 -2.91 -18.87 -2.16
C ILE A 9 -3.35 -18.97 -3.63
N MET A 10 -2.67 -18.30 -4.58
CA MET A 10 -3.06 -18.34 -6.00
C MET A 10 -3.00 -19.75 -6.61
N LEU A 11 -2.08 -20.61 -6.19
CA LEU A 11 -1.96 -22.00 -6.65
C LEU A 11 -3.10 -22.91 -6.18
N LEU A 12 -3.86 -22.49 -5.16
CA LEU A 12 -4.94 -23.27 -4.56
C LEU A 12 -6.31 -22.64 -4.81
N ARG A 13 -6.44 -21.81 -5.85
CA ARG A 13 -7.77 -21.41 -6.34
C ARG A 13 -8.48 -22.65 -6.90
N PRO A 14 -9.72 -22.95 -6.47
CA PRO A 14 -10.45 -24.15 -6.91
C PRO A 14 -10.50 -24.31 -8.42
N ASP A 15 -10.70 -23.22 -9.16
CA ASP A 15 -10.78 -23.25 -10.62
C ASP A 15 -9.43 -23.58 -11.27
N VAL A 16 -8.34 -22.97 -10.79
CA VAL A 16 -7.00 -23.15 -11.34
C VAL A 16 -6.48 -24.57 -11.06
N LEU A 17 -6.62 -25.04 -9.82
CA LEU A 17 -6.20 -26.38 -9.45
C LEU A 17 -7.08 -27.45 -10.13
N GLY A 18 -8.38 -27.19 -10.24
CA GLY A 18 -9.30 -28.03 -11.01
C GLY A 18 -8.85 -28.18 -12.45
N ILE A 19 -8.64 -27.07 -13.18
CA ILE A 19 -8.20 -27.12 -14.57
C ILE A 19 -6.87 -27.87 -14.72
N ALA A 20 -5.88 -27.57 -13.86
CA ALA A 20 -4.57 -28.23 -13.91
C ALA A 20 -4.68 -29.75 -13.68
N MET A 21 -5.45 -30.19 -12.69
CA MET A 21 -5.68 -31.61 -12.41
C MET A 21 -6.52 -32.28 -13.50
N GLY A 22 -7.43 -31.54 -14.15
CA GLY A 22 -8.16 -32.00 -15.33
C GLY A 22 -7.22 -32.36 -16.49
N PHE A 23 -6.32 -31.45 -16.86
CA PHE A 23 -5.33 -31.73 -17.92
C PHE A 23 -4.39 -32.90 -17.56
N LEU A 24 -3.96 -33.00 -16.30
CA LEU A 24 -3.18 -34.15 -15.85
C LEU A 24 -3.96 -35.46 -15.97
N GLY A 25 -5.25 -35.45 -15.63
CA GLY A 25 -6.15 -36.59 -15.79
C GLY A 25 -6.32 -37.00 -17.25
N GLU A 26 -6.52 -36.04 -18.15
CA GLU A 26 -6.57 -36.25 -19.60
C GLU A 26 -5.28 -36.92 -20.11
N ILE A 27 -4.11 -36.35 -19.80
CA ILE A 27 -2.81 -36.87 -20.24
C ILE A 27 -2.61 -38.30 -19.74
N PHE A 28 -2.98 -38.57 -18.49
CA PHE A 28 -2.87 -39.90 -17.90
C PHE A 28 -3.74 -40.93 -18.64
N VAL A 29 -5.02 -40.61 -18.88
CA VAL A 29 -5.92 -41.52 -19.62
C VAL A 29 -5.46 -41.70 -21.06
N PHE A 30 -4.96 -40.63 -21.70
CA PHE A 30 -4.40 -40.69 -23.05
C PHE A 30 -3.23 -41.68 -23.13
N ILE A 31 -2.24 -41.55 -22.25
CA ILE A 31 -1.03 -42.41 -22.24
C ILE A 31 -1.41 -43.88 -22.02
N ILE A 32 -2.26 -44.17 -21.03
CA ILE A 32 -2.67 -45.55 -20.71
C ILE A 32 -3.45 -46.17 -21.87
N THR A 33 -4.39 -45.42 -22.45
CA THR A 33 -5.22 -45.93 -23.54
C THR A 33 -4.38 -46.13 -24.81
N LEU A 34 -3.47 -45.21 -25.11
CA LEU A 34 -2.54 -45.34 -26.24
C LEU A 34 -1.62 -46.56 -26.07
N ALA A 35 -1.08 -46.78 -24.88
CA ALA A 35 -0.28 -47.96 -24.56
C ALA A 35 -1.09 -49.26 -24.72
N GLY A 36 -2.37 -49.26 -24.32
CA GLY A 36 -3.27 -50.40 -24.56
C GLY A 36 -3.53 -50.68 -26.03
N ILE A 37 -3.74 -49.62 -26.82
CA ILE A 37 -3.94 -49.72 -28.27
C ILE A 37 -2.69 -50.26 -28.96
N THR A 38 -1.50 -49.74 -28.62
CA THR A 38 -0.24 -50.12 -29.29
C THR A 38 0.27 -51.49 -28.88
N SER A 39 0.07 -51.90 -27.62
CA SER A 39 0.49 -53.21 -27.14
C SER A 39 -0.48 -54.34 -27.52
N GLY A 40 -1.73 -54.01 -27.86
CA GLY A 40 -2.80 -54.99 -28.07
C GLY A 40 -3.20 -55.75 -26.80
N GLN A 41 -2.66 -55.36 -25.64
CA GLN A 41 -2.95 -55.98 -24.34
C GLN A 41 -3.89 -55.09 -23.52
N ARG A 42 -4.92 -55.70 -22.94
CA ARG A 42 -5.78 -55.06 -21.94
C ARG A 42 -5.10 -55.15 -20.58
N GLY A 43 -4.59 -54.02 -20.09
CA GLY A 43 -4.09 -53.91 -18.73
C GLY A 43 -5.21 -53.63 -17.74
N ALA A 44 -5.00 -53.94 -16.45
CA ALA A 44 -6.01 -53.77 -15.40
C ALA A 44 -6.57 -52.34 -15.29
N PHE A 45 -5.79 -51.31 -15.63
CA PHE A 45 -6.27 -49.92 -15.66
C PHE A 45 -7.33 -49.64 -16.74
N ILE A 46 -7.21 -50.31 -17.89
CA ILE A 46 -8.17 -50.17 -18.99
C ILE A 46 -9.50 -50.81 -18.60
N ASP A 47 -9.46 -52.00 -18.00
CA ASP A 47 -10.67 -52.68 -17.52
C ASP A 47 -11.36 -51.85 -16.44
N LEU A 48 -10.57 -51.25 -15.54
CA LEU A 48 -11.08 -50.31 -14.53
C LEU A 48 -11.76 -49.09 -15.19
N PHE A 49 -11.14 -48.47 -16.21
CA PHE A 49 -11.74 -47.34 -16.91
C PHE A 49 -13.01 -47.72 -17.70
N GLU A 50 -13.07 -48.92 -18.28
CA GLU A 50 -14.27 -49.41 -19.00
C GLU A 50 -15.46 -49.59 -18.05
N VAL A 51 -15.21 -49.92 -16.77
CA VAL A 51 -16.24 -49.96 -15.72
C VAL A 51 -16.62 -48.55 -15.23
N LEU A 52 -15.62 -47.69 -15.01
CA LEU A 52 -15.84 -46.37 -14.40
C LEU A 52 -16.41 -45.33 -15.38
N PHE A 53 -16.06 -45.41 -16.65
CA PHE A 53 -16.33 -44.38 -17.65
C PHE A 53 -17.27 -44.90 -18.73
N ILE A 54 -18.53 -44.45 -18.65
CA ILE A 54 -19.56 -44.82 -19.63
C ILE A 54 -19.09 -44.39 -21.04
N GLY A 55 -19.06 -45.35 -21.96
CA GLY A 55 -18.62 -45.14 -23.34
C GLY A 55 -17.12 -45.30 -23.58
N TYR A 56 -16.31 -45.53 -22.54
CA TYR A 56 -14.90 -45.86 -22.69
C TYR A 56 -14.72 -47.31 -23.18
N ARG A 57 -13.87 -47.49 -24.19
CA ARG A 57 -13.42 -48.79 -24.72
C ARG A 57 -12.02 -48.63 -25.31
N VAL A 58 -11.25 -49.71 -25.41
CA VAL A 58 -9.96 -49.64 -26.12
C VAL A 58 -10.20 -49.38 -27.61
N GLY A 59 -9.81 -48.20 -28.08
CA GLY A 59 -9.98 -47.75 -29.45
C GLY A 59 -10.09 -46.23 -29.54
N LEU A 60 -10.18 -45.67 -30.75
CA LEU A 60 -10.17 -44.22 -30.96
C LEU A 60 -11.36 -43.51 -30.28
N ALA A 61 -12.58 -44.06 -30.41
CA ALA A 61 -13.77 -43.48 -29.80
C ALA A 61 -13.70 -43.49 -28.27
N GLY A 62 -13.21 -44.60 -27.69
CA GLY A 62 -13.04 -44.69 -26.25
C GLY A 62 -11.85 -43.90 -25.72
N LEU A 63 -10.80 -43.67 -26.52
CA LEU A 63 -9.74 -42.70 -26.20
C LEU A 63 -10.32 -41.29 -26.02
N ILE A 64 -11.15 -40.84 -26.97
CA ILE A 64 -11.82 -39.53 -26.89
C ILE A 64 -12.72 -39.46 -25.65
N ALA A 65 -13.55 -40.48 -25.43
CA ALA A 65 -14.40 -40.55 -24.24
C ALA A 65 -13.57 -40.56 -22.94
N GLY A 66 -12.46 -41.29 -22.92
CA GLY A 66 -11.55 -41.39 -21.79
C GLY A 66 -10.85 -40.08 -21.47
N ILE A 67 -10.43 -39.32 -22.48
CA ILE A 67 -9.89 -37.97 -22.31
C ILE A 67 -10.90 -37.05 -21.62
N LEU A 68 -12.14 -37.03 -22.11
CA LEU A 68 -13.21 -36.21 -21.54
C LEU A 68 -13.50 -36.57 -20.08
N TRP A 69 -13.60 -37.87 -19.79
CA TRP A 69 -13.79 -38.35 -18.41
C TRP A 69 -12.57 -38.05 -17.53
N GLY A 70 -11.36 -38.29 -18.03
CA GLY A 70 -10.11 -37.98 -17.33
C GLY A 70 -10.02 -36.51 -16.93
N PHE A 71 -10.40 -35.61 -17.85
CA PHE A 71 -10.51 -34.19 -17.55
C PHE A 71 -11.56 -33.90 -16.48
N LEU A 72 -12.79 -34.41 -16.62
CA LEU A 72 -13.89 -34.12 -15.70
C LEU A 72 -13.58 -34.60 -14.27
N TYR A 73 -13.07 -35.83 -14.12
CA TYR A 73 -12.70 -36.38 -12.82
C TYR A 73 -11.47 -35.68 -12.22
N GLY A 74 -10.46 -35.40 -13.03
CA GLY A 74 -9.31 -34.61 -12.61
C GLY A 74 -9.72 -33.23 -12.13
N TYR A 75 -10.62 -32.57 -12.85
CA TYR A 75 -11.19 -31.27 -12.48
C TYR A 75 -11.96 -31.33 -11.16
N ALA A 76 -12.89 -32.28 -11.02
CA ALA A 76 -13.68 -32.43 -9.80
C ALA A 76 -12.80 -32.71 -8.56
N LEU A 77 -11.77 -33.55 -8.72
CA LEU A 77 -10.80 -33.84 -7.66
C LEU A 77 -9.97 -32.60 -7.29
N GLY A 78 -9.38 -31.92 -8.27
CA GLY A 78 -8.59 -30.71 -8.06
C GLY A 78 -9.40 -29.61 -7.40
N PHE A 79 -10.63 -29.38 -7.88
CA PHE A 79 -11.57 -28.44 -7.30
C PHE A 79 -11.89 -28.80 -5.84
N GLY A 80 -12.21 -30.07 -5.56
CA GLY A 80 -12.53 -30.54 -4.21
C GLY A 80 -11.39 -30.35 -3.21
N ILE A 81 -10.15 -30.66 -3.60
CA ILE A 81 -8.95 -30.45 -2.78
C ILE A 81 -8.77 -28.97 -2.45
N ALA A 82 -8.80 -28.11 -3.47
CA ALA A 82 -8.64 -26.67 -3.28
C ALA A 82 -9.79 -26.07 -2.45
N TYR A 83 -11.03 -26.49 -2.69
CA TYR A 83 -12.19 -26.05 -1.90
C TYR A 83 -12.03 -26.43 -0.43
N PHE A 84 -11.65 -27.68 -0.14
CA PHE A 84 -11.44 -28.15 1.23
C PHE A 84 -10.28 -27.41 1.91
N TYR A 85 -9.18 -27.16 1.20
CA TYR A 85 -8.08 -26.36 1.70
C TYR A 85 -8.52 -24.93 2.05
N VAL A 86 -9.22 -24.25 1.14
CA VAL A 86 -9.75 -22.90 1.38
C VAL A 86 -10.71 -22.89 2.56
N PHE A 87 -11.56 -23.90 2.69
CA PHE A 87 -12.46 -24.07 3.83
C PHE A 87 -11.69 -24.21 5.15
N LEU A 88 -10.65 -25.04 5.20
CA LEU A 88 -9.81 -25.21 6.40
C LEU A 88 -9.05 -23.94 6.76
N VAL A 89 -8.48 -23.25 5.77
CA VAL A 89 -7.79 -21.96 5.99
C VAL A 89 -8.77 -20.92 6.50
N LYS A 90 -9.95 -20.80 5.89
CA LYS A 90 -11.00 -19.88 6.35
C LYS A 90 -11.42 -20.19 7.79
N ARG A 91 -11.66 -21.46 8.11
CA ARG A 91 -12.00 -21.89 9.47
C ARG A 91 -10.88 -21.59 10.46
N LYS A 92 -9.61 -21.80 10.08
CA LYS A 92 -8.46 -21.45 10.93
C LYS A 92 -8.41 -19.95 11.18
N ILE A 93 -8.57 -19.13 10.15
CA ILE A 93 -8.64 -17.66 10.26
C ILE A 93 -9.81 -17.26 11.16
N ASP A 94 -10.98 -17.86 10.98
CA ASP A 94 -12.18 -17.58 11.78
C ASP A 94 -12.00 -17.98 13.26
N CYS A 95 -11.29 -19.08 13.55
CA CYS A 95 -10.97 -19.51 14.92
C CYS A 95 -9.85 -18.67 15.56
N GLU A 96 -8.93 -18.12 14.76
CA GLU A 96 -7.84 -17.25 15.20
C GLU A 96 -8.26 -15.76 15.25
N LYS A 97 -9.56 -15.44 15.13
CA LYS A 97 -10.17 -14.08 15.27
C LYS A 97 -9.97 -13.41 16.65
N LYS A 98 -8.96 -13.79 17.43
CA LYS A 98 -8.37 -12.78 18.31
C LYS A 98 -7.73 -11.75 17.37
N PRO A 99 -8.11 -10.47 17.43
CA PRO A 99 -7.44 -9.47 16.63
C PRO A 99 -5.94 -9.62 16.90
N LEU A 100 -5.13 -9.81 15.83
CA LEU A 100 -3.69 -10.04 15.95
C LEU A 100 -2.97 -8.87 16.65
N ILE A 101 -3.68 -7.76 16.78
CA ILE A 101 -3.31 -6.52 17.44
C ILE A 101 -4.49 -6.19 18.36
N ASP A 102 -4.28 -6.32 19.66
CA ASP A 102 -5.27 -5.93 20.66
C ASP A 102 -5.09 -4.43 20.94
N LEU A 103 -6.01 -3.61 20.45
CA LEU A 103 -6.00 -2.18 20.74
C LEU A 103 -6.80 -1.97 22.03
N ASP A 104 -6.11 -2.10 23.16
CA ASP A 104 -6.70 -1.86 24.47
C ASP A 104 -6.66 -0.37 24.81
N PHE A 105 -7.81 0.30 24.71
CA PHE A 105 -7.99 1.70 25.12
C PHE A 105 -8.62 1.85 26.52
N GLU A 106 -8.85 0.74 27.23
CA GLU A 106 -9.36 0.78 28.62
C GLU A 106 -8.25 1.16 29.60
N ALA A 107 -6.99 0.84 29.28
CA ALA A 107 -5.82 1.24 30.07
C ALA A 107 -5.45 2.74 29.91
N GLY A 108 -5.95 3.40 28.86
CA GLY A 108 -5.67 4.82 28.58
C GLY A 108 -5.85 5.17 27.09
N PRO A 109 -5.69 6.46 26.73
CA PRO A 109 -5.97 6.92 25.38
C PRO A 109 -4.90 6.53 24.35
N VAL A 110 -3.79 5.94 24.77
CA VAL A 110 -2.66 5.54 23.90
C VAL A 110 -2.43 4.05 24.04
N SER A 111 -2.47 3.36 22.91
CA SER A 111 -2.13 1.93 22.79
C SER A 111 -0.88 1.78 21.94
N ILE A 112 0.16 1.12 22.48
CA ILE A 112 1.40 0.88 21.75
C ILE A 112 1.29 -0.46 21.02
N ILE A 113 1.21 -0.40 19.69
CA ILE A 113 1.09 -1.57 18.82
C ILE A 113 2.47 -2.22 18.61
N GLN A 114 3.49 -1.38 18.43
CA GLN A 114 4.87 -1.79 18.23
C GLN A 114 5.80 -0.74 18.83
N GLU A 115 6.69 -1.13 19.74
CA GLU A 115 7.61 -0.18 20.42
C GLU A 115 8.71 0.38 19.51
N GLY A 116 9.18 -0.42 18.55
CA GLY A 116 10.38 -0.11 17.77
C GLY A 116 11.68 -0.22 18.60
N ALA A 117 12.79 -0.50 17.93
CA ALA A 117 14.12 -0.51 18.56
C ALA A 117 14.81 0.87 18.52
N GLY A 118 15.63 1.15 19.55
CA GLY A 118 16.40 2.40 19.70
C GLY A 118 15.76 3.39 20.67
N ALA A 119 16.49 4.44 21.04
CA ALA A 119 15.98 5.45 21.99
C ALA A 119 14.91 6.36 21.38
N ASN A 120 15.03 6.67 20.08
CA ASN A 120 14.16 7.59 19.33
C ASN A 120 13.69 6.93 18.01
N PRO A 121 12.85 5.88 18.07
CA PRO A 121 12.39 5.18 16.88
C PRO A 121 11.63 6.10 15.91
N TYR A 122 11.61 5.73 14.63
CA TYR A 122 10.74 6.40 13.66
C TYR A 122 9.29 6.01 13.97
N THR A 123 8.44 6.99 14.23
CA THR A 123 7.14 6.76 14.88
C THR A 123 5.99 7.11 13.97
N LEU A 124 5.09 6.14 13.76
CA LEU A 124 3.79 6.32 13.13
C LEU A 124 2.71 6.36 14.21
N ALA A 125 1.90 7.42 14.21
CA ALA A 125 0.71 7.50 15.06
C ALA A 125 -0.55 7.31 14.23
N ILE A 126 -1.50 6.51 14.71
CA ILE A 126 -2.84 6.38 14.15
C ILE A 126 -3.81 6.97 15.18
N VAL A 127 -4.50 8.05 14.84
CA VAL A 127 -5.25 8.87 15.78
C VAL A 127 -6.69 8.94 15.35
N ALA A 128 -7.65 8.69 16.25
CA ALA A 128 -9.04 9.03 15.98
C ALA A 128 -9.20 10.55 15.99
N ASN A 129 -9.72 11.11 14.91
CA ASN A 129 -10.03 12.54 14.87
C ASN A 129 -11.15 12.81 15.90
N PRO A 130 -11.00 13.79 16.81
CA PRO A 130 -12.07 14.16 17.71
C PRO A 130 -13.16 15.01 17.04
N VAL A 131 -12.72 15.97 16.23
CA VAL A 131 -13.57 17.04 15.70
C VAL A 131 -13.14 17.36 14.27
N ILE A 132 -14.09 17.59 13.40
CA ILE A 132 -13.88 18.08 12.03
C ILE A 132 -14.17 19.58 12.03
N TYR A 133 -13.22 20.38 11.54
CA TYR A 133 -13.49 21.77 11.22
C TYR A 133 -14.17 21.88 9.85
N ILE A 134 -15.24 22.66 9.76
CA ILE A 134 -15.98 22.92 8.51
C ILE A 134 -15.77 24.40 8.14
N PRO A 135 -14.74 24.72 7.33
CA PRO A 135 -14.35 26.11 7.07
C PRO A 135 -15.46 26.97 6.47
N ALA A 136 -16.25 26.39 5.55
CA ALA A 136 -17.33 27.09 4.86
C ALA A 136 -18.42 27.63 5.79
N GLU A 137 -18.57 27.02 6.96
CA GLU A 137 -19.57 27.38 7.97
C GLU A 137 -18.94 27.96 9.24
N ASN A 138 -17.59 27.99 9.30
CA ASN A 138 -16.82 28.32 10.49
C ASN A 138 -17.35 27.59 11.75
N ARG A 139 -17.62 26.29 11.60
CA ARG A 139 -18.16 25.44 12.68
C ARG A 139 -17.31 24.20 12.88
N PHE A 140 -17.55 23.56 14.02
CA PHE A 140 -16.94 22.31 14.41
C PHE A 140 -18.01 21.23 14.47
N GLU A 141 -17.65 20.03 14.06
CA GLU A 141 -18.51 18.84 14.10
C GLU A 141 -17.78 17.72 14.82
N GLU A 142 -18.45 17.03 15.74
CA GLU A 142 -17.89 15.82 16.33
C GLU A 142 -17.65 14.78 15.23
N ASP A 143 -16.45 14.20 15.21
CA ASP A 143 -16.13 13.15 14.25
C ASP A 143 -16.61 11.78 14.78
N PRO A 144 -17.41 11.01 14.02
CA PRO A 144 -17.89 9.70 14.48
C PRO A 144 -16.78 8.73 14.89
N ALA A 145 -15.56 8.90 14.38
CA ALA A 145 -14.41 8.07 14.73
C ALA A 145 -14.04 8.13 16.23
N ILE A 146 -14.42 9.16 16.98
CA ILE A 146 -14.10 9.27 18.42
C ILE A 146 -15.13 8.59 19.34
N ARG A 147 -16.31 8.26 18.80
CA ARG A 147 -17.40 7.58 19.53
C ARG A 147 -17.52 6.11 19.15
N ASP A 148 -17.16 5.76 17.92
CA ASP A 148 -17.18 4.39 17.43
C ASP A 148 -15.78 3.77 17.39
N GLU A 149 -15.40 3.16 18.51
CA GLU A 149 -14.11 2.47 18.67
C GLU A 149 -13.94 1.34 17.65
N ALA A 150 -15.03 0.68 17.25
CA ALA A 150 -14.99 -0.40 16.27
C ALA A 150 -14.69 0.15 14.86
N LEU A 151 -15.28 1.28 14.49
CA LEU A 151 -14.99 1.99 13.25
C LEU A 151 -13.52 2.45 13.21
N PHE A 152 -13.05 3.08 14.29
CA PHE A 152 -11.65 3.48 14.41
C PHE A 152 -10.71 2.28 14.28
N THR A 153 -10.97 1.21 15.04
CA THR A 153 -10.16 -0.01 15.01
C THR A 153 -10.13 -0.64 13.62
N LYS A 154 -11.27 -0.69 12.91
CA LYS A 154 -11.34 -1.18 11.52
C LYS A 154 -10.42 -0.37 10.61
N ALA A 155 -10.49 0.96 10.67
CA ALA A 155 -9.67 1.85 9.85
C ALA A 155 -8.18 1.78 10.23
N ALA A 156 -7.86 1.72 11.51
CA ALA A 156 -6.49 1.54 12.01
C ALA A 156 -5.89 0.22 11.50
N LEU A 157 -6.63 -0.89 11.57
CA LEU A 157 -6.21 -2.18 11.02
C LEU A 157 -5.99 -2.13 9.50
N ARG A 158 -6.78 -1.35 8.76
CA ARG A 158 -6.55 -1.11 7.32
C ARG A 158 -5.22 -0.40 7.08
N CYS A 159 -4.91 0.66 7.84
CA CYS A 159 -3.62 1.36 7.75
C CYS A 159 -2.45 0.40 8.07
N LEU A 160 -2.57 -0.38 9.15
CA LEU A 160 -1.55 -1.36 9.54
C LEU A 160 -1.35 -2.43 8.47
N LYS A 161 -2.43 -2.92 7.85
CA LYS A 161 -2.35 -3.87 6.74
C LYS A 161 -1.66 -3.27 5.52
N SER A 162 -1.99 -2.03 5.15
CA SER A 162 -1.34 -1.29 4.07
C SER A 162 0.18 -1.19 4.30
N ILE A 163 0.58 -0.79 5.52
CA ILE A 163 2.00 -0.75 5.95
C ILE A 163 2.64 -2.15 5.89
N ALA A 164 1.93 -3.18 6.32
CA ALA A 164 2.42 -4.56 6.34
C ALA A 164 2.63 -5.18 4.96
N GLU A 165 1.91 -4.69 3.96
CA GLU A 165 1.98 -5.18 2.58
C GLU A 165 3.01 -4.41 1.74
N ASN A 166 3.43 -3.22 2.17
CA ASN A 166 4.40 -2.41 1.46
C ASN A 166 5.85 -2.93 1.59
N ASP A 167 6.53 -3.12 0.45
CA ASP A 167 7.89 -3.68 0.39
C ASP A 167 8.92 -2.88 1.20
N LEU A 168 8.83 -1.55 1.22
CA LEU A 168 9.80 -0.68 1.90
C LEU A 168 9.71 -0.83 3.42
N LEU A 169 8.51 -0.69 3.98
CA LEU A 169 8.33 -0.73 5.44
C LEU A 169 8.49 -2.14 6.03
N ARG A 170 8.53 -3.17 5.18
CA ARG A 170 8.82 -4.56 5.57
C ARG A 170 10.30 -4.89 5.67
N LEU A 171 11.19 -4.02 5.19
CA LEU A 171 12.63 -4.23 5.30
C LEU A 171 13.01 -4.44 6.78
N PRO A 172 13.81 -5.47 7.15
CA PRO A 172 14.13 -5.77 8.54
C PRO A 172 14.72 -4.59 9.33
N GLU A 173 15.58 -3.80 8.68
CA GLU A 173 16.25 -2.62 9.21
C GLU A 173 15.28 -1.46 9.51
N ILE A 174 14.15 -1.37 8.79
CA ILE A 174 13.09 -0.39 9.02
C ILE A 174 12.07 -0.95 10.02
N SER A 175 11.49 -2.11 9.70
CA SER A 175 10.41 -2.72 10.47
C SER A 175 10.76 -3.00 11.93
N SER A 176 12.03 -3.30 12.25
CA SER A 176 12.47 -3.51 13.64
C SER A 176 12.61 -2.21 14.45
N ARG A 177 12.75 -1.06 13.77
CA ARG A 177 12.95 0.28 14.37
C ARG A 177 11.72 1.18 14.26
N LEU A 178 10.68 0.71 13.58
CA LEU A 178 9.41 1.38 13.44
C LEU A 178 8.64 1.29 14.77
N LYS A 179 8.28 2.42 15.36
CA LYS A 179 7.30 2.50 16.44
C LYS A 179 5.93 2.79 15.84
N ILE A 180 4.91 2.09 16.31
CA ILE A 180 3.53 2.31 15.90
C ILE A 180 2.66 2.44 17.14
N VAL A 181 1.92 3.53 17.22
CA VAL A 181 0.99 3.81 18.30
C VAL A 181 -0.39 4.12 17.75
N ALA A 182 -1.42 3.72 18.47
CA ALA A 182 -2.80 4.15 18.24
C ALA A 182 -3.24 5.08 19.37
N VAL A 183 -3.97 6.14 19.03
CA VAL A 183 -4.49 7.12 19.98
C VAL A 183 -6.00 7.25 19.80
N TYR A 184 -6.74 6.92 20.85
CA TYR A 184 -8.21 6.98 20.89
C TYR A 184 -8.66 7.50 22.25
N ASP A 185 -9.28 8.67 22.27
CA ASP A 185 -9.68 9.34 23.52
C ASP A 185 -11.17 9.72 23.48
N LYS A 186 -12.03 8.78 23.86
CA LYS A 186 -13.50 8.95 23.86
C LYS A 186 -14.03 10.07 24.76
N ASN A 187 -13.20 10.58 25.68
CA ASN A 187 -13.59 11.57 26.69
C ASN A 187 -13.12 12.98 26.34
N ILE A 188 -12.48 13.17 25.19
CA ILE A 188 -11.92 14.45 24.81
C ILE A 188 -13.03 15.48 24.52
N ALA A 189 -12.81 16.72 24.95
CA ALA A 189 -13.76 17.80 24.73
C ALA A 189 -13.81 18.23 23.26
N GLU A 190 -14.98 18.57 22.76
CA GLU A 190 -15.16 19.12 21.41
C GLU A 190 -14.75 20.60 21.38
N ASN A 191 -13.58 20.90 20.79
CA ASN A 191 -13.12 22.28 20.62
C ASN A 191 -12.17 22.40 19.42
N ASP A 192 -11.84 23.65 19.05
CA ASP A 192 -10.94 23.93 17.92
C ASP A 192 -9.53 23.35 18.11
N THR A 193 -9.02 23.29 19.35
CA THR A 193 -7.68 22.72 19.63
C THR A 193 -7.61 21.22 19.36
N HIS A 194 -8.74 20.53 19.31
CA HIS A 194 -8.84 19.10 19.02
C HIS A 194 -9.36 18.78 17.61
N ALA A 195 -9.64 19.79 16.80
CA ALA A 195 -10.01 19.56 15.41
C ALA A 195 -8.74 19.35 14.57
N LEU A 196 -8.39 18.08 14.33
CA LEU A 196 -7.14 17.70 13.63
C LEU A 196 -7.30 17.65 12.11
N CYS A 197 -8.54 17.51 11.64
CA CYS A 197 -8.90 17.56 10.23
C CYS A 197 -9.92 18.66 9.92
N GLU A 198 -10.05 18.96 8.63
CA GLU A 198 -11.04 19.88 8.06
C GLU A 198 -11.65 19.33 6.76
N ALA A 199 -12.86 19.78 6.45
CA ALA A 199 -13.45 19.55 5.14
C ALA A 199 -12.79 20.46 4.09
N PHE A 200 -12.25 19.86 3.02
CA PHE A 200 -11.65 20.59 1.90
C PHE A 200 -12.74 21.15 0.98
N GLU A 201 -13.50 22.14 1.46
CA GLU A 201 -14.69 22.72 0.81
C GLU A 201 -15.90 21.77 0.71
N ARG A 202 -17.12 22.28 0.99
CA ARG A 202 -18.37 21.48 1.05
C ARG A 202 -18.72 20.68 -0.22
N ILE A 203 -18.17 21.06 -1.37
CA ILE A 203 -18.46 20.40 -2.66
C ILE A 203 -17.59 19.16 -2.85
N THR A 204 -16.46 19.08 -2.14
CA THR A 204 -15.59 17.92 -2.22
C THR A 204 -15.86 16.98 -1.05
N ASN A 205 -15.95 15.70 -1.33
CA ASN A 205 -16.04 14.65 -0.33
C ASN A 205 -14.66 14.33 0.27
N VAL A 206 -13.81 15.34 0.48
CA VAL A 206 -12.40 15.17 0.89
C VAL A 206 -12.21 15.65 2.32
N ILE A 207 -11.66 14.77 3.16
CA ILE A 207 -11.11 15.12 4.48
C ILE A 207 -9.64 15.50 4.30
N ALA A 208 -9.24 16.63 4.87
CA ALA A 208 -7.88 17.12 4.85
C ALA A 208 -7.33 17.33 6.26
N PRO A 209 -6.02 17.20 6.49
CA PRO A 209 -5.42 17.69 7.72
C PRO A 209 -5.62 19.21 7.83
N ARG A 210 -5.77 19.74 9.06
CA ARG A 210 -5.75 21.20 9.28
C ARG A 210 -4.48 21.83 8.71
N GLU A 211 -4.59 23.08 8.26
CA GLU A 211 -3.42 23.88 7.87
C GLU A 211 -2.38 24.01 8.97
N ASP A 212 -2.81 24.23 10.21
CA ASP A 212 -1.93 24.39 11.37
C ASP A 212 -1.53 23.03 11.97
N LEU A 213 -0.43 22.48 11.48
CA LEU A 213 0.10 21.18 11.93
C LEU A 213 0.56 21.18 13.40
N ASN A 214 0.79 22.35 14.02
CA ASN A 214 1.13 22.43 15.45
C ASN A 214 0.02 21.86 16.33
N ARG A 215 -1.24 21.88 15.85
CA ARG A 215 -2.38 21.29 16.57
C ARG A 215 -2.24 19.79 16.70
N VAL A 216 -1.84 19.11 15.63
CA VAL A 216 -1.61 17.67 15.62
C VAL A 216 -0.42 17.31 16.51
N ASP A 217 0.67 18.06 16.41
CA ASP A 217 1.85 17.85 17.24
C ASP A 217 1.55 18.07 18.74
N SER A 218 0.86 19.16 19.10
CA SER A 218 0.48 19.47 20.49
C SER A 218 -0.47 18.41 21.05
N TYR A 219 -1.48 18.02 20.27
CA TYR A 219 -2.44 16.98 20.65
C TYR A 219 -1.74 15.64 21.02
N LEU A 220 -0.71 15.27 20.28
CA LEU A 220 0.07 14.06 20.52
C LEU A 220 1.02 14.22 21.71
N LYS A 221 1.70 15.37 21.84
CA LYS A 221 2.62 15.65 22.95
C LYS A 221 1.91 15.67 24.30
N ASP A 222 0.68 16.18 24.37
CA ASP A 222 -0.16 16.14 25.56
C ASP A 222 -0.47 14.71 26.03
N ARG A 223 -0.30 13.72 25.13
CA ARG A 223 -0.46 12.28 25.38
C ARG A 223 0.87 11.54 25.45
N GLY A 224 1.99 12.24 25.49
CA GLY A 224 3.34 11.66 25.56
C GLY A 224 3.77 10.97 24.26
N VAL A 225 3.18 11.34 23.12
CA VAL A 225 3.51 10.78 21.80
C VAL A 225 4.24 11.85 20.98
N THR A 226 5.38 11.46 20.41
CA THR A 226 6.07 12.20 19.35
C THR A 226 6.04 11.34 18.10
N ALA A 227 5.57 11.87 16.98
CA ALA A 227 5.42 11.13 15.73
C ALA A 227 6.16 11.81 14.58
N ASP A 228 6.56 11.03 13.59
CA ASP A 228 7.06 11.55 12.30
C ASP A 228 5.93 11.68 11.28
N VAL A 229 5.01 10.71 11.30
CA VAL A 229 3.83 10.70 10.46
C VAL A 229 2.62 10.30 11.29
N VAL A 230 1.50 10.99 11.06
CA VAL A 230 0.24 10.80 11.77
C VAL A 230 -0.85 10.47 10.77
N PHE A 231 -1.49 9.32 10.93
CA PHE A 231 -2.76 9.00 10.28
C PHE A 231 -3.89 9.46 11.18
N VAL A 232 -4.62 10.49 10.77
CA VAL A 232 -5.80 10.97 11.48
C VAL A 232 -7.03 10.35 10.83
N ILE A 233 -7.71 9.45 11.55
CA ILE A 233 -8.86 8.70 11.06
C ILE A 233 -10.13 9.54 11.26
N SER A 234 -10.86 9.78 10.19
CA SER A 234 -12.20 10.39 10.23
C SER A 234 -13.28 9.37 9.90
N GLY A 235 -14.34 9.36 10.69
CA GLY A 235 -15.55 8.55 10.54
C GLY A 235 -16.69 9.28 9.82
N SER A 236 -16.46 10.48 9.26
CA SER A 236 -17.48 11.21 8.50
C SER A 236 -17.92 10.42 7.26
N GLU A 237 -19.23 10.12 7.16
CA GLU A 237 -19.83 9.46 6.01
C GLU A 237 -19.84 10.33 4.74
N GLU A 238 -19.72 11.65 4.89
CA GLU A 238 -19.72 12.61 3.77
C GLU A 238 -18.32 12.84 3.20
N LEU A 239 -17.28 12.77 4.05
CA LEU A 239 -15.88 13.04 3.68
C LEU A 239 -15.13 11.72 3.44
N THR A 240 -15.45 11.08 2.31
CA THR A 240 -15.01 9.72 1.98
C THR A 240 -13.64 9.63 1.30
N ARG A 241 -13.02 10.75 0.91
CA ARG A 241 -11.71 10.79 0.25
C ARG A 241 -10.65 11.29 1.21
N SER A 242 -9.56 10.54 1.28
CA SER A 242 -8.39 10.89 2.09
C SER A 242 -7.53 11.93 1.39
N SER A 243 -6.69 12.62 2.16
CA SER A 243 -5.62 13.48 1.66
C SER A 243 -4.54 13.64 2.73
N ALA A 244 -3.40 14.22 2.35
CA ALA A 244 -2.28 14.42 3.25
C ALA A 244 -1.64 15.79 3.11
N ARG A 245 -0.95 16.18 4.18
CA ARG A 245 -0.04 17.31 4.25
C ARG A 245 1.36 16.79 4.53
N PHE A 246 2.31 17.34 3.80
CA PHE A 246 3.74 17.08 3.95
C PHE A 246 4.22 17.40 5.37
N SER A 247 5.27 16.73 5.80
CA SER A 247 6.01 17.12 7.00
C SER A 247 6.69 18.49 6.83
N GLU A 248 6.79 19.25 7.91
CA GLU A 248 7.53 20.51 7.93
C GLU A 248 8.89 20.30 8.60
N GLU A 249 9.95 20.74 7.93
CA GLU A 249 11.31 20.61 8.42
C GLU A 249 11.73 21.89 9.13
N ALA A 250 12.52 21.77 10.20
CA ALA A 250 12.99 22.96 10.92
C ALA A 250 13.96 23.76 10.03
N PRO A 251 13.80 25.10 9.91
CA PRO A 251 14.65 25.94 9.05
C PRO A 251 16.14 25.79 9.33
N ASP A 252 16.50 25.57 10.60
CA ASP A 252 17.87 25.47 11.09
C ASP A 252 18.37 24.02 11.20
N ASN A 253 17.60 23.02 10.73
CA ASN A 253 18.00 21.62 10.82
C ASN A 253 19.03 21.27 9.75
N LEU A 254 20.25 21.73 9.97
CA LEU A 254 21.43 21.39 9.19
C LEU A 254 21.87 19.93 9.41
N SER A 255 21.27 19.22 10.38
CA SER A 255 21.58 17.81 10.64
C SER A 255 20.77 16.90 9.72
N GLY A 256 21.42 15.89 9.14
CA GLY A 256 20.77 14.97 8.21
C GLY A 256 21.70 14.50 7.10
N LYS A 257 21.17 13.69 6.19
CA LYS A 257 21.92 13.22 5.04
C LYS A 257 21.67 14.11 3.84
N GLU A 258 22.73 14.68 3.29
CA GLU A 258 22.62 15.43 2.05
C GLU A 258 22.43 14.46 0.87
N PHE A 259 21.60 14.85 -0.08
CA PHE A 259 21.38 14.13 -1.31
C PHE A 259 21.36 15.10 -2.49
N GLN A 260 21.55 14.54 -3.68
CA GLN A 260 21.45 15.25 -4.94
C GLN A 260 20.33 14.67 -5.79
N LEU A 261 19.53 15.55 -6.39
CA LEU A 261 18.63 15.21 -7.48
C LEU A 261 18.92 16.11 -8.68
N SER A 262 19.22 15.52 -9.83
CA SER A 262 19.35 16.26 -11.08
C SER A 262 18.27 15.82 -12.04
N GLY A 263 17.38 16.75 -12.41
CA GLY A 263 16.41 16.52 -13.48
C GLY A 263 17.02 16.71 -14.85
N HIS A 264 16.36 16.22 -15.90
CA HIS A 264 16.82 16.37 -17.29
C HIS A 264 17.12 17.83 -17.70
N PHE A 265 16.34 18.79 -17.19
CA PHE A 265 16.47 20.21 -17.53
C PHE A 265 17.28 21.02 -16.52
N ALA A 266 17.75 20.42 -15.42
CA ALA A 266 18.52 21.13 -14.42
C ALA A 266 19.99 21.20 -14.86
N ALA A 267 20.51 22.41 -15.08
CA ALA A 267 21.92 22.63 -15.43
C ALA A 267 22.89 22.22 -14.31
N SER A 268 22.40 22.09 -13.08
CA SER A 268 23.16 21.66 -11.91
C SER A 268 22.29 20.79 -10.99
N PRO A 269 22.87 19.80 -10.30
CA PRO A 269 22.13 19.01 -9.33
C PRO A 269 21.58 19.91 -8.22
N MET A 270 20.33 19.69 -7.85
CA MET A 270 19.75 20.30 -6.68
C MET A 270 20.22 19.52 -5.46
N LEU A 271 20.98 20.19 -4.60
CA LEU A 271 21.35 19.66 -3.29
C LEU A 271 20.21 19.92 -2.29
N ARG A 272 19.86 18.89 -1.56
CA ARG A 272 18.81 18.87 -0.53
C ARG A 272 19.24 17.95 0.61
N ARG A 273 18.45 17.90 1.67
CA ARG A 273 18.78 17.11 2.86
C ARG A 273 17.59 16.27 3.29
N HIS A 274 17.86 15.05 3.72
CA HIS A 274 16.96 14.25 4.53
C HIS A 274 17.21 14.58 6.01
N PRO A 275 16.38 15.40 6.66
CA PRO A 275 16.65 15.84 8.03
C PRO A 275 16.39 14.71 9.01
N LEU A 276 17.21 14.63 10.06
CA LEU A 276 17.07 13.60 11.11
C LEU A 276 15.72 13.71 11.83
N THR A 277 15.16 14.91 11.92
CA THR A 277 13.90 15.20 12.60
C THR A 277 13.08 16.20 11.79
N ALA A 278 11.77 15.96 11.73
CA ALA A 278 10.84 16.99 11.29
C ALA A 278 10.57 17.98 12.43
N ASN A 279 10.27 19.24 12.08
CA ASN A 279 9.75 20.22 13.04
C ASN A 279 8.30 19.88 13.41
N LEU A 280 7.48 19.60 12.39
CA LEU A 280 6.10 19.14 12.54
C LEU A 280 5.91 17.85 11.74
N PRO A 281 5.11 16.90 12.26
CA PRO A 281 4.89 15.63 11.58
C PRO A 281 4.18 15.82 10.25
N GLY A 282 4.40 14.87 9.34
CA GLY A 282 3.50 14.70 8.21
C GLY A 282 2.15 14.18 8.67
N VAL A 283 1.06 14.62 8.05
CA VAL A 283 -0.28 14.22 8.48
C VAL A 283 -1.09 13.71 7.30
N ALA A 284 -1.64 12.52 7.43
CA ALA A 284 -2.56 11.91 6.48
C ALA A 284 -3.95 11.85 7.13
N ALA A 285 -4.90 12.60 6.57
CA ALA A 285 -6.31 12.50 6.95
C ALA A 285 -6.94 11.33 6.19
N ILE A 286 -7.33 10.30 6.91
CA ILE A 286 -7.74 9.01 6.38
C ILE A 286 -9.23 8.81 6.65
N SER A 287 -10.04 8.67 5.59
CA SER A 287 -11.45 8.33 5.75
C SER A 287 -11.62 6.86 6.17
N ALA A 288 -12.41 6.59 7.21
CA ALA A 288 -12.74 5.24 7.67
C ALA A 288 -13.58 4.46 6.63
N TRP A 289 -14.21 5.16 5.70
CA TRP A 289 -15.09 4.60 4.67
C TRP A 289 -14.39 4.21 3.37
N ASP A 290 -13.11 4.58 3.20
CA ASP A 290 -12.33 4.18 2.03
C ASP A 290 -11.75 2.77 2.18
N ASP A 291 -12.42 1.73 1.68
CA ASP A 291 -11.95 0.34 1.85
C ASP A 291 -10.70 -0.01 1.01
N ARG A 292 -10.12 0.91 0.22
CA ARG A 292 -8.91 0.65 -0.58
C ARG A 292 -7.68 0.48 0.33
N LEU A 293 -6.98 -0.64 0.18
CA LEU A 293 -5.74 -0.92 0.93
C LEU A 293 -4.57 -0.01 0.54
N LYS A 294 -4.60 0.53 -0.67
CA LYS A 294 -3.58 1.44 -1.20
C LYS A 294 -3.58 2.80 -0.50
N THR A 295 -4.77 3.33 -0.17
CA THR A 295 -4.91 4.74 0.27
C THR A 295 -4.00 5.10 1.44
N PRO A 296 -3.91 4.32 2.53
CA PRO A 296 -3.00 4.69 3.62
C PRO A 296 -1.53 4.80 3.19
N MET A 297 -1.05 3.95 2.29
CA MET A 297 0.33 4.02 1.79
C MET A 297 0.56 5.18 0.84
N HIS A 298 -0.44 5.50 0.03
CA HIS A 298 -0.44 6.68 -0.84
C HIS A 298 -0.33 7.97 -0.02
N GLU A 299 -1.19 8.14 0.97
CA GLU A 299 -1.15 9.31 1.86
C GLU A 299 0.10 9.33 2.74
N PHE A 300 0.62 8.16 3.13
CA PHE A 300 1.90 8.05 3.83
C PHE A 300 3.05 8.64 3.02
N ALA A 301 3.12 8.37 1.72
CA ALA A 301 4.18 8.89 0.85
C ALA A 301 4.16 10.42 0.78
N HIS A 302 2.96 11.01 0.68
CA HIS A 302 2.79 12.46 0.82
C HIS A 302 3.26 12.94 2.19
N ALA A 303 2.67 12.41 3.27
CA ALA A 303 2.91 12.87 4.64
C ALA A 303 4.40 12.77 5.03
N MET A 304 5.07 11.66 4.71
CA MET A 304 6.47 11.48 5.06
C MET A 304 7.42 12.40 4.27
N SER A 305 6.99 12.89 3.11
CA SER A 305 7.77 13.79 2.25
C SER A 305 7.69 15.26 2.74
N SER A 306 8.38 16.19 2.08
CA SER A 306 8.54 17.58 2.56
C SER A 306 8.45 18.57 1.41
N VAL A 307 7.77 19.71 1.62
CA VAL A 307 7.70 20.78 0.62
C VAL A 307 9.09 21.31 0.24
N GLN A 308 9.98 21.43 1.22
CA GLN A 308 11.32 22.01 1.04
C GLN A 308 12.35 20.99 0.58
N ASN A 309 12.27 19.76 1.10
CA ASN A 309 13.27 18.71 0.91
C ASN A 309 12.81 17.56 0.01
N GLY A 310 11.72 17.74 -0.73
CA GLY A 310 11.27 16.80 -1.76
C GLY A 310 9.87 16.32 -1.48
N ALA A 311 8.92 16.84 -2.24
CA ALA A 311 7.54 16.44 -2.20
C ALA A 311 7.31 15.26 -3.15
N ILE A 312 6.64 14.22 -2.67
CA ILE A 312 6.11 13.15 -3.50
C ILE A 312 4.67 13.56 -3.85
N LEU A 313 4.34 13.59 -5.14
CA LEU A 313 3.08 14.13 -5.66
C LEU A 313 2.25 13.06 -6.36
N ASP A 314 0.97 13.37 -6.49
CA ASP A 314 0.04 12.60 -7.30
C ASP A 314 0.45 12.60 -8.76
N GLU A 315 0.57 11.40 -9.33
CA GLU A 315 0.90 11.18 -10.73
C GLU A 315 -0.31 11.30 -11.66
N TYR A 316 -1.50 11.41 -11.07
CA TYR A 316 -2.78 11.50 -11.76
C TYR A 316 -3.41 12.89 -11.73
N ASP A 317 -2.72 13.86 -11.13
CA ASP A 317 -2.97 15.28 -11.36
C ASP A 317 -1.95 15.75 -12.41
N ASP A 318 -2.28 16.63 -13.36
CA ASP A 318 -1.26 17.16 -14.29
C ASP A 318 -0.51 18.34 -13.69
N ARG A 319 -1.09 18.95 -12.65
CA ARG A 319 -0.58 20.17 -12.04
C ARG A 319 0.67 19.87 -11.24
N ILE A 320 1.69 20.70 -11.42
CA ILE A 320 2.76 20.87 -10.45
C ILE A 320 2.46 22.17 -9.71
N PHE A 321 2.27 22.07 -8.41
CA PHE A 321 1.90 23.23 -7.60
C PHE A 321 3.07 24.24 -7.60
N SER A 322 2.78 25.48 -7.98
CA SER A 322 3.78 26.55 -8.05
C SER A 322 4.39 26.90 -6.70
N SER A 323 3.72 26.55 -5.60
CA SER A 323 4.21 26.68 -4.23
C SER A 323 5.23 25.62 -3.83
N LEU A 324 5.38 24.54 -4.62
CA LEU A 324 6.37 23.51 -4.35
C LEU A 324 7.71 23.92 -4.95
N GLU A 325 8.70 24.06 -4.09
CA GLU A 325 10.08 24.33 -4.53
C GLU A 325 10.69 23.12 -5.24
N PHE A 326 10.25 21.90 -4.88
CA PHE A 326 10.92 20.68 -5.31
C PHE A 326 10.02 19.43 -5.24
N ALA A 327 9.68 18.88 -6.41
CA ALA A 327 8.95 17.61 -6.54
C ALA A 327 9.91 16.48 -6.95
N VAL A 328 9.81 15.33 -6.29
CA VAL A 328 10.73 14.20 -6.48
C VAL A 328 10.31 13.32 -7.65
N ASN A 329 9.04 12.92 -7.70
CA ASN A 329 8.53 11.90 -8.63
C ASN A 329 7.77 12.48 -9.82
N LYS A 330 7.84 13.80 -10.05
CA LYS A 330 7.08 14.45 -11.12
C LYS A 330 7.82 15.64 -11.70
N SER A 331 7.75 15.77 -13.01
CA SER A 331 8.31 16.89 -13.76
C SER A 331 7.39 17.27 -14.92
N SER A 332 7.61 18.41 -15.55
CA SER A 332 6.78 18.91 -16.65
C SER A 332 7.59 19.16 -17.91
N ARG A 333 6.97 18.90 -19.05
CA ARG A 333 7.44 19.34 -20.37
C ARG A 333 6.98 20.78 -20.64
N GLY A 334 7.62 21.46 -21.60
CA GLY A 334 7.20 22.80 -22.02
C GLY A 334 5.82 22.79 -22.69
N SER A 335 5.52 21.72 -23.42
CA SER A 335 4.23 21.45 -24.07
C SER A 335 3.90 19.95 -24.00
N ALA A 336 2.60 19.61 -24.06
CA ALA A 336 2.13 18.23 -24.15
C ALA A 336 2.62 17.48 -25.41
N THR A 337 3.01 18.23 -26.45
CA THR A 337 3.56 17.71 -27.70
C THR A 337 5.06 17.44 -27.66
N ASP A 338 5.79 18.00 -26.69
CA ASP A 338 7.23 17.81 -26.60
C ASP A 338 7.54 16.36 -26.25
N PRO A 339 8.62 15.72 -26.73
CA PRO A 339 8.92 14.35 -26.34
C PRO A 339 9.18 14.24 -24.83
N VAL A 340 8.65 13.20 -24.18
CA VAL A 340 9.04 12.85 -22.81
C VAL A 340 10.52 12.47 -22.80
N PRO A 341 11.37 13.13 -21.98
CA PRO A 341 12.79 12.81 -21.88
C PRO A 341 13.04 11.35 -21.51
N ALA A 342 14.12 10.76 -22.03
CA ALA A 342 14.50 9.39 -21.67
C ALA A 342 14.90 9.28 -20.19
N LEU A 343 15.80 10.16 -19.75
CA LEU A 343 16.19 10.27 -18.35
C LEU A 343 15.18 11.15 -17.61
N PHE A 344 14.63 10.66 -16.51
CA PHE A 344 13.80 11.44 -15.63
C PHE A 344 14.69 12.28 -14.70
N ALA A 345 15.51 11.59 -13.89
CA ALA A 345 16.43 12.21 -12.97
C ALA A 345 17.64 11.32 -12.66
N LYS A 346 18.66 11.87 -12.00
CA LYS A 346 19.63 11.09 -11.22
C LYS A 346 19.53 11.44 -9.76
N TYR A 347 19.51 10.42 -8.90
CA TYR A 347 19.36 10.54 -7.46
C TYR A 347 20.43 9.75 -6.70
N GLY A 348 20.92 10.30 -5.60
CA GLY A 348 21.80 9.59 -4.66
C GLY A 348 22.25 10.49 -3.50
N LEU A 349 22.77 9.88 -2.43
CA LEU A 349 23.36 10.61 -1.29
C LEU A 349 24.65 11.31 -1.71
N THR A 350 24.97 12.45 -1.08
CA THR A 350 26.23 13.16 -1.35
C THR A 350 27.43 12.28 -0.99
N GLY A 351 28.36 12.13 -1.93
CA GLY A 351 29.52 11.24 -1.80
C GLY A 351 29.33 9.88 -2.49
N GLU A 352 28.13 9.59 -2.98
CA GLU A 352 27.81 8.41 -3.79
C GLU A 352 27.59 8.80 -5.25
N GLU A 353 27.81 7.85 -6.16
CA GLU A 353 27.51 8.04 -7.59
C GLU A 353 25.99 8.01 -7.82
N PRO A 354 25.36 9.09 -8.36
CA PRO A 354 23.92 9.13 -8.56
C PRO A 354 23.40 8.03 -9.49
N THR A 355 22.40 7.32 -9.02
CA THR A 355 21.67 6.34 -9.82
C THR A 355 20.77 7.05 -10.84
N PRO A 356 20.79 6.67 -12.13
CA PRO A 356 19.87 7.20 -13.12
C PRO A 356 18.50 6.53 -13.03
N TYR A 357 17.44 7.33 -13.14
CA TYR A 357 16.04 6.90 -13.21
C TYR A 357 15.44 7.40 -14.51
N TYR A 358 14.80 6.51 -15.27
CA TYR A 358 14.23 6.83 -16.58
C TYR A 358 12.76 7.24 -16.45
N SER A 359 12.23 7.94 -17.45
CA SER A 359 10.82 8.35 -17.47
C SER A 359 9.92 7.21 -17.95
N ASP A 360 8.68 7.13 -17.45
CA ASP A 360 7.64 6.29 -18.05
C ASP A 360 7.16 6.87 -19.38
N ARG A 361 7.88 6.53 -20.46
CA ARG A 361 7.55 6.95 -21.83
C ARG A 361 6.45 6.11 -22.47
N GLN A 362 5.98 5.06 -21.79
CA GLN A 362 4.97 4.14 -22.31
C GLN A 362 3.57 4.44 -21.76
N ARG A 363 3.45 5.41 -20.85
CA ARG A 363 2.19 5.86 -20.29
C ARG A 363 1.21 6.34 -21.37
N ARG A 364 0.03 5.73 -21.42
CA ARG A 364 -1.03 6.00 -22.42
C ARG A 364 -2.39 6.33 -21.80
N ASP A 365 -2.49 6.25 -20.49
CA ASP A 365 -3.71 6.47 -19.69
C ASP A 365 -3.98 7.94 -19.39
N LYS A 366 -3.22 8.87 -19.99
CA LYS A 366 -3.33 10.32 -19.75
C LYS A 366 -3.93 11.06 -20.95
N GLU A 367 -4.51 12.22 -20.65
CA GLU A 367 -5.13 13.09 -21.64
C GLU A 367 -4.10 13.65 -22.65
N ALA A 368 -4.56 14.05 -23.84
CA ALA A 368 -3.67 14.52 -24.90
C ALA A 368 -2.96 15.86 -24.58
N ASN A 369 -3.52 16.65 -23.66
CA ASN A 369 -2.98 17.92 -23.16
C ASN A 369 -2.07 17.74 -21.93
N TRP A 370 -1.85 16.50 -21.47
CA TRP A 370 -1.05 16.20 -20.28
C TRP A 370 0.40 16.62 -20.46
N THR A 371 0.93 17.45 -19.57
CA THR A 371 2.29 18.00 -19.70
C THR A 371 3.28 17.29 -18.79
N SER A 372 2.83 16.79 -17.65
CA SER A 372 3.68 16.15 -16.66
C SER A 372 4.12 14.75 -17.07
N TYR A 373 5.26 14.33 -16.56
CA TYR A 373 5.79 12.99 -16.72
C TYR A 373 6.42 12.53 -15.41
N VAL A 374 6.57 11.22 -15.27
CA VAL A 374 6.90 10.53 -14.01
C VAL A 374 8.01 9.50 -14.26
N PRO A 375 8.70 9.03 -13.20
CA PRO A 375 9.64 7.92 -13.30
C PRO A 375 9.00 6.65 -13.87
N GLU A 376 9.84 5.79 -14.45
CA GLU A 376 9.42 4.48 -14.91
C GLU A 376 8.94 3.60 -13.75
N LYS A 377 7.87 2.86 -13.99
CA LYS A 377 7.33 1.89 -13.03
C LYS A 377 8.34 0.76 -12.82
N ARG A 378 8.46 0.28 -11.57
CA ARG A 378 9.30 -0.89 -11.24
C ARG A 378 8.87 -2.13 -12.03
N SER A 379 7.56 -2.31 -12.19
CA SER A 379 6.93 -3.41 -12.91
C SER A 379 5.94 -2.83 -13.93
N PRO A 380 6.10 -3.05 -15.26
CA PRO A 380 5.25 -2.42 -16.27
C PRO A 380 3.75 -2.73 -16.17
N HIS A 381 3.39 -3.82 -15.49
CA HIS A 381 2.00 -4.27 -15.31
C HIS A 381 1.39 -3.90 -13.96
N VAL A 382 2.16 -3.27 -13.07
CA VAL A 382 1.73 -2.85 -11.73
C VAL A 382 1.68 -1.33 -11.72
N SER A 383 0.62 -0.75 -11.16
CA SER A 383 0.51 0.70 -11.11
C SER A 383 1.41 1.28 -10.02
N CYS A 384 1.81 2.54 -10.18
CA CYS A 384 2.50 3.24 -9.10
C CYS A 384 1.54 3.49 -7.94
N THR A 385 2.02 3.39 -6.70
CA THR A 385 1.26 3.83 -5.51
C THR A 385 0.83 5.29 -5.62
N MET A 386 1.52 6.15 -6.38
CA MET A 386 1.12 7.55 -6.57
C MET A 386 0.16 7.81 -7.75
N ASP A 387 -0.29 6.76 -8.46
CA ASP A 387 -1.24 6.88 -9.58
C ASP A 387 -2.71 6.59 -9.18
N LEU A 388 -3.68 6.88 -10.05
CA LEU A 388 -5.06 6.37 -9.94
C LEU A 388 -5.07 4.86 -10.23
N ALA A 389 -4.86 4.07 -9.19
CA ALA A 389 -4.95 2.62 -9.27
C ALA A 389 -5.83 2.07 -8.16
N TYR A 390 -6.61 1.04 -8.50
CA TYR A 390 -7.55 0.39 -7.58
C TYR A 390 -7.04 -0.94 -7.04
N TYR A 391 -5.98 -1.49 -7.65
CA TYR A 391 -5.43 -2.83 -7.38
C TYR A 391 -3.93 -2.75 -7.15
N ASP A 392 -3.24 -3.90 -7.29
CA ASP A 392 -1.79 -4.08 -7.17
C ASP A 392 -1.00 -2.80 -7.47
N ASP A 393 -0.33 -2.30 -6.46
CA ASP A 393 0.45 -1.09 -6.50
C ASP A 393 1.80 -1.26 -5.82
N GLU A 394 2.80 -0.58 -6.37
CA GLU A 394 4.15 -0.53 -5.85
C GLU A 394 4.69 0.89 -6.03
N PHE A 395 5.60 1.34 -5.18
CA PHE A 395 6.35 2.56 -5.48
C PHE A 395 7.23 2.33 -6.72
N ASP A 396 7.37 3.35 -7.57
CA ASP A 396 8.46 3.36 -8.53
C ASP A 396 9.81 3.37 -7.81
N ARG A 397 10.89 3.09 -8.56
CA ARG A 397 12.22 2.95 -7.97
C ARG A 397 12.73 4.24 -7.32
N LEU A 398 12.43 5.40 -7.93
CA LEU A 398 12.89 6.68 -7.39
C LEU A 398 12.19 7.00 -6.08
N ILE A 399 10.86 6.81 -6.02
CA ILE A 399 10.11 7.00 -4.77
C ILE A 399 10.61 6.04 -3.70
N PHE A 400 10.80 4.76 -4.04
CA PHE A 400 11.28 3.75 -3.10
C PHE A 400 12.63 4.16 -2.49
N ASP A 401 13.62 4.47 -3.32
CA ASP A 401 14.98 4.79 -2.89
C ASP A 401 15.00 6.13 -2.10
N PHE A 402 14.24 7.13 -2.56
CA PHE A 402 14.10 8.41 -1.84
C PHE A 402 13.49 8.24 -0.44
N MET A 403 12.39 7.48 -0.34
CA MET A 403 11.71 7.22 0.93
C MET A 403 12.59 6.36 1.87
N TYR A 404 13.30 5.38 1.32
CA TYR A 404 14.27 4.57 2.06
C TYR A 404 15.32 5.45 2.72
N ASP A 405 16.03 6.27 1.95
CA ASP A 405 17.10 7.13 2.47
C ASP A 405 16.59 8.12 3.53
N ARG A 406 15.37 8.64 3.32
CA ARG A 406 14.73 9.56 4.24
C ARG A 406 14.35 8.91 5.56
N ILE A 407 13.76 7.72 5.53
CA ILE A 407 13.44 6.94 6.74
C ILE A 407 14.72 6.57 7.47
N MET A 408 15.74 6.11 6.75
CA MET A 408 17.03 5.73 7.34
C MET A 408 17.72 6.92 8.01
N ALA A 409 17.70 8.10 7.38
CA ALA A 409 18.20 9.34 8.00
C ALA A 409 17.45 9.66 9.30
N LYS A 410 16.10 9.62 9.28
CA LYS A 410 15.31 9.87 10.51
C LYS A 410 15.57 8.85 11.60
N MET A 411 15.83 7.59 11.25
CA MET A 411 16.15 6.56 12.22
C MET A 411 17.53 6.76 12.87
N GLU A 412 18.52 7.37 12.21
CA GLU A 412 19.86 7.61 12.79
C GLU A 412 19.86 8.51 14.04
N ARG A 413 18.81 9.31 14.25
CA ARG A 413 18.64 10.06 15.52
C ARG A 413 18.47 9.16 16.75
N SER A 414 18.23 7.86 16.55
CA SER A 414 18.17 6.89 17.64
C SER A 414 19.55 6.41 18.10
N THR A 415 20.60 6.75 17.35
CA THR A 415 22.01 6.36 17.62
C THR A 415 22.89 7.54 18.00
N ALA A 416 22.47 8.76 17.67
CA ALA A 416 23.05 10.01 18.18
C ALA A 416 22.54 10.27 19.60
#